data_AF-A0A6G1RGF5-F1
#
_entry.id   AF-A0A6G1RGF5-F1
#
_cell.length_a   1.000
_cell.length_b   1.000
_cell.length_c   1.000
_cell.angle_alpha   90.00
_cell.angle_beta   90.00
_cell.angle_gamma   90.00
#
_symmetry.space_group_name_H-M   'P 1'
#
loop_
_entity.id
_entity.type
_entity.pdbx_description
1 polymer ?
#
loop_
_entity_poly.entity_id
_entity_poly.type
_entity_poly.pdbx_seq_one_letter_code
_entity_poly.pdbx_strand_id
1 'polypeptide(L)'
;LDSFDAVPGHLTEDLHLYSLSDLSATKKGDLVPRLTDLLKAGSLHVEKCMLCQAKGFICEFCQNEGDIIFPFELNKCRTCEECKACYHKSCFKSSRCPRCERLQARRELLAKQNMESYVSDCEDEPEEPEAVAAT
;
A
#
# COMPACT_ATOMS: atom_id res chain seq x y z
N LEU A 1 -4.27 -24.22 3.40
CA LEU A 1 -5.07 -22.98 3.58
C LEU A 1 -6.47 -23.15 2.97
N ASP A 2 -6.82 -24.39 2.64
CA ASP A 2 -8.00 -24.87 1.93
C ASP A 2 -9.31 -24.53 2.66
N SER A 3 -9.20 -24.08 3.92
CA SER A 3 -10.31 -23.54 4.70
C SER A 3 -10.91 -22.27 4.06
N PHE A 4 -10.13 -21.45 3.35
CA PHE A 4 -10.64 -20.25 2.68
C PHE A 4 -11.47 -20.59 1.43
N ASP A 5 -11.25 -21.76 0.82
CA ASP A 5 -12.05 -22.25 -0.31
C ASP A 5 -13.45 -22.75 0.12
N ALA A 6 -13.71 -22.83 1.44
CA ALA A 6 -15.01 -23.22 1.99
C ALA A 6 -16.07 -22.10 1.90
N VAL A 7 -15.68 -20.90 1.48
CA VAL A 7 -16.59 -19.77 1.21
C VAL A 7 -16.46 -19.34 -0.26
N PRO A 8 -17.52 -18.78 -0.86
CA PRO A 8 -17.42 -18.17 -2.18
C PRO A 8 -16.27 -17.16 -2.25
N GLY A 9 -15.43 -17.26 -3.28
CA GLY A 9 -14.20 -16.47 -3.40
C GLY A 9 -14.43 -14.95 -3.36
N HIS A 10 -15.57 -14.47 -3.86
CA HIS A 10 -15.90 -13.05 -3.82
C HIS A 10 -15.98 -12.48 -2.40
N LEU A 11 -16.28 -13.29 -1.38
CA LEU A 11 -16.29 -12.84 0.02
C LEU A 11 -14.90 -12.63 0.61
N THR A 12 -13.87 -13.25 0.02
CA THR A 12 -12.47 -13.15 0.47
C THR A 12 -11.63 -12.23 -0.42
N GLU A 13 -12.05 -12.00 -1.66
CA GLU A 13 -11.31 -11.23 -2.66
C GLU A 13 -11.87 -9.81 -2.86
N ASP A 14 -13.18 -9.61 -2.75
CA ASP A 14 -13.86 -8.34 -3.01
C ASP A 14 -14.66 -7.83 -1.79
N LEU A 15 -14.26 -6.66 -1.26
CA LEU A 15 -14.87 -6.09 -0.04
C LEU A 15 -16.37 -5.77 -0.18
N HIS A 16 -16.80 -5.38 -1.37
CA HIS A 16 -18.14 -4.83 -1.61
C HIS A 16 -19.03 -5.70 -2.50
N LEU A 17 -18.58 -6.91 -2.86
CA LEU A 17 -19.35 -7.83 -3.70
C LEU A 17 -20.10 -8.84 -2.84
N TYR A 18 -21.44 -8.87 -2.98
CA TYR A 18 -22.30 -9.79 -2.24
C TYR A 18 -23.38 -10.38 -3.15
N SER A 19 -23.66 -11.66 -2.97
CA SER A 19 -24.81 -12.33 -3.60
C SER A 19 -26.07 -12.20 -2.76
N LEU A 20 -27.24 -12.47 -3.36
CA LEU A 20 -28.52 -12.50 -2.62
C LEU A 20 -28.52 -13.57 -1.51
N SER A 21 -27.80 -14.68 -1.71
CA SER A 21 -27.60 -15.69 -0.67
C SER A 21 -26.78 -15.17 0.51
N ASP A 22 -25.75 -14.36 0.27
CA ASP A 22 -24.91 -13.80 1.34
C ASP A 22 -25.69 -12.80 2.19
N LEU A 23 -26.50 -11.95 1.55
CA LEU A 23 -27.39 -11.02 2.24
C LEU A 23 -28.44 -11.77 3.08
N SER A 24 -28.98 -12.86 2.54
CA SER A 24 -29.91 -13.73 3.26
C SER A 24 -29.23 -14.42 4.45
N ALA A 25 -28.01 -14.93 4.29
CA ALA A 25 -27.21 -15.54 5.35
C ALA A 25 -26.79 -14.52 6.42
N THR A 26 -26.51 -13.28 6.02
CA THR A 26 -26.26 -12.16 6.94
C THR A 26 -27.49 -11.87 7.79
N LYS A 27 -28.67 -11.79 7.18
CA LYS A 27 -29.93 -11.58 7.90
C LYS A 27 -30.25 -12.70 8.88
N LYS A 28 -29.90 -13.95 8.53
CA LYS A 28 -30.06 -15.12 9.42
C LYS A 28 -29.03 -15.16 10.55
N GLY A 29 -27.92 -14.44 10.41
CA GLY A 29 -26.81 -14.44 11.38
C GLY A 29 -25.77 -15.55 11.14
N ASP A 30 -25.88 -16.31 10.05
CA ASP A 30 -25.01 -17.46 9.78
C ASP A 30 -23.67 -17.07 9.13
N LEU A 31 -23.62 -15.93 8.42
CA LEU A 31 -22.44 -15.54 7.65
C LEU A 31 -21.30 -15.06 8.56
N VAL A 32 -21.62 -14.24 9.57
CA VAL A 32 -20.61 -13.61 10.44
C VAL A 32 -19.79 -14.63 11.23
N PRO A 33 -20.39 -15.65 11.90
CA PRO A 33 -19.63 -16.69 12.59
C PRO A 33 -18.68 -17.44 11.67
N ARG A 34 -19.13 -17.81 10.47
CA ARG A 34 -18.31 -18.52 9.48
C ARG A 34 -17.07 -17.71 9.10
N LEU A 35 -17.23 -16.44 8.76
CA LEU A 35 -16.10 -15.56 8.41
C LEU A 35 -15.19 -15.30 9.62
N THR A 36 -15.76 -15.22 10.82
CA THR A 36 -14.99 -15.03 12.06
C THR A 36 -14.08 -16.23 12.33
N ASP A 37 -14.55 -17.45 12.11
CA ASP A 37 -13.73 -18.64 12.34
C ASP A 37 -12.60 -18.78 11.31
N LEU A 38 -12.84 -18.37 10.05
CA LEU A 38 -11.78 -18.25 9.05
C LEU A 38 -10.74 -17.20 9.46
N LEU A 39 -11.18 -16.04 9.94
CA LEU A 39 -10.28 -14.99 10.42
C LEU A 39 -9.41 -15.49 11.58
N LYS A 40 -9.99 -16.18 12.57
CA LYS A 40 -9.24 -16.77 13.69
C LYS A 40 -8.19 -17.77 13.21
N ALA A 41 -8.56 -18.67 12.30
CA ALA A 41 -7.63 -19.66 11.74
C ALA A 41 -6.48 -18.98 10.98
N GLY A 42 -6.79 -17.97 10.16
CA GLY A 42 -5.81 -17.15 9.45
C GLY A 42 -4.87 -16.39 10.39
N SER A 43 -5.41 -15.71 11.39
CA SER A 43 -4.62 -14.97 12.38
C SER A 43 -3.68 -15.89 13.16
N LEU A 44 -4.16 -17.06 13.60
CA LEU A 44 -3.34 -18.05 14.29
C LEU A 44 -2.22 -18.62 13.40
N HIS A 45 -2.47 -18.77 12.10
CA HIS A 45 -1.42 -19.15 11.16
C HIS A 45 -0.37 -18.05 11.04
N VAL A 46 -0.79 -16.79 10.86
CA VAL A 46 0.14 -15.65 10.75
C VAL A 46 1.01 -15.52 12.00
N GLU A 47 0.43 -15.68 13.20
CA GLU A 47 1.15 -15.65 14.47
C GLU A 47 2.24 -16.73 14.58
N LYS A 48 1.99 -17.93 14.06
CA LYS A 48 2.91 -19.08 14.17
C LYS A 48 3.88 -19.24 13.00
N CYS A 49 3.59 -18.62 11.86
CA CYS A 49 4.35 -18.81 10.62
C CYS A 49 5.37 -17.68 10.42
N MET A 50 6.67 -18.01 10.53
CA MET A 50 7.75 -17.02 10.35
C MET A 50 7.75 -16.36 8.97
N LEU A 51 7.29 -17.07 7.92
CA LEU A 51 7.17 -16.50 6.57
C LEU A 51 6.07 -15.44 6.49
N CYS A 52 4.98 -15.61 7.25
CA CYS A 52 3.94 -14.60 7.37
C CYS A 52 4.40 -13.44 8.26
N GLN A 53 5.11 -13.73 9.36
CA GLN A 53 5.70 -12.71 10.22
C GLN A 53 6.63 -11.76 9.47
N ALA A 54 7.47 -12.30 8.57
CA ALA A 54 8.35 -11.51 7.72
C ALA A 54 7.62 -10.59 6.71
N LYS A 55 6.30 -10.79 6.49
CA LYS A 55 5.46 -9.95 5.62
C LYS A 55 4.71 -8.86 6.39
N GLY A 56 4.84 -8.82 7.72
CA GLY A 56 4.25 -7.77 8.54
C GLY A 56 4.95 -6.43 8.36
N PHE A 57 4.40 -5.39 8.99
CA PHE A 57 4.95 -4.04 8.94
C PHE A 57 5.49 -3.65 10.30
N ILE A 58 6.59 -2.91 10.30
CA ILE A 58 7.08 -2.18 11.47
C ILE A 58 6.60 -0.74 11.31
N CYS A 59 5.95 -0.21 12.35
CA CYS A 59 5.45 1.16 12.29
C CYS A 59 6.61 2.16 12.26
N GLU A 60 6.70 2.93 11.17
CA GLU A 60 7.80 3.87 10.96
C GLU A 60 7.89 5.00 11.99
N PHE A 61 6.78 5.32 12.66
CA PHE A 61 6.73 6.39 13.67
C PHE A 61 7.34 5.98 15.00
N CYS A 62 7.00 4.79 15.52
CA CYS A 62 7.50 4.32 16.82
C CYS A 62 8.70 3.38 16.69
N GLN A 63 8.92 2.81 15.49
CA GLN A 63 10.00 1.88 15.18
C GLN A 63 10.10 0.70 16.16
N ASN A 64 8.97 0.31 16.75
CA ASN A 64 8.92 -0.83 17.65
C ASN A 64 8.95 -2.14 16.86
N GLU A 65 10.14 -2.72 16.72
CA GLU A 65 10.35 -3.99 16.02
C GLU A 65 9.69 -5.19 16.73
N GLY A 66 9.39 -5.05 18.03
CA GLY A 66 8.70 -6.07 18.81
C GLY A 66 7.19 -6.13 18.60
N ASP A 67 6.60 -5.13 17.94
CA ASP A 67 5.16 -5.07 17.66
C ASP A 67 4.90 -4.95 16.16
N ILE A 68 5.00 -6.11 15.50
CA ILE A 68 4.72 -6.25 14.07
C ILE A 68 3.22 -6.14 13.83
N ILE A 69 2.82 -5.23 12.95
CA ILE A 69 1.42 -4.97 12.62
C ILE A 69 1.06 -5.53 11.25
N PHE A 70 -0.18 -6.00 11.13
CA PHE A 70 -0.72 -6.51 9.87
C PHE A 70 -1.94 -5.73 9.40
N PRO A 71 -2.16 -5.57 8.08
CA PRO A 71 -3.32 -4.83 7.54
C PRO A 71 -4.69 -5.33 8.05
N PHE A 72 -4.82 -6.62 8.38
CA PHE A 72 -6.06 -7.20 8.89
C PHE A 72 -6.32 -6.89 10.37
N GLU A 73 -5.34 -6.35 11.11
CA GLU A 73 -5.49 -5.95 12.50
C GLU A 73 -6.11 -4.55 12.60
N LEU A 74 -7.35 -4.44 12.11
CA LEU A 74 -8.11 -3.19 11.99
C LEU A 74 -8.27 -2.45 13.31
N ASN A 75 -8.03 -3.07 14.46
CA ASN A 75 -8.06 -2.43 15.78
C ASN A 75 -6.74 -1.76 16.15
N LYS A 76 -5.59 -2.28 15.70
CA LYS A 76 -4.25 -1.82 16.07
C LYS A 76 -3.68 -0.82 15.09
N CYS A 77 -3.88 -1.05 13.80
CA CYS A 77 -3.24 -0.25 12.75
C CYS A 77 -4.23 0.43 11.81
N ARG A 78 -3.70 1.43 11.12
CA ARG A 78 -4.30 2.08 9.95
C ARG A 78 -3.39 1.84 8.75
N THR A 79 -3.99 1.46 7.64
CA THR A 79 -3.29 1.25 6.37
C THR A 79 -3.42 2.50 5.51
N CYS A 80 -2.32 2.96 4.93
CA CYS A 80 -2.35 4.05 3.95
C CYS A 80 -3.01 3.57 2.65
N GLU A 81 -3.98 4.31 2.14
CA GLU A 81 -4.72 3.92 0.93
C GLU A 81 -3.86 3.99 -0.34
N GLU A 82 -2.86 4.88 -0.38
CA GLU A 82 -1.96 5.07 -1.52
C GLU A 82 -0.85 4.01 -1.56
N CYS A 83 -0.01 3.96 -0.52
CA CYS A 83 1.18 3.10 -0.51
C CYS A 83 1.01 1.75 0.20
N LYS A 84 -0.16 1.50 0.78
CA LYS A 84 -0.51 0.28 1.54
C LYS A 84 0.39 -0.02 2.74
N ALA A 85 1.22 0.94 3.18
CA ALA A 85 1.99 0.83 4.42
C ALA A 85 1.07 0.89 5.64
N CYS A 86 1.38 0.09 6.67
CA CYS A 86 0.62 0.05 7.92
C CYS A 86 1.34 0.83 9.02
N TYR A 87 0.57 1.52 9.85
CA TYR A 87 1.05 2.26 11.01
C TYR A 87 0.09 2.06 12.19
N HIS A 88 0.56 2.11 13.43
CA HIS A 88 -0.35 2.09 14.57
C HIS A 88 -1.34 3.25 14.51
N LYS A 89 -2.60 2.99 14.90
CA LYS A 89 -3.65 4.03 14.96
C LYS A 89 -3.25 5.19 15.85
N SER A 90 -2.59 4.91 16.97
CA SER A 90 -2.10 5.90 17.91
C SER A 90 -0.92 6.72 17.37
N CYS A 91 -0.11 6.15 16.49
CA CYS A 91 1.04 6.80 15.88
C CYS A 91 0.66 7.67 14.67
N PHE A 92 -0.30 7.22 13.87
CA PHE A 92 -0.76 7.94 12.68
C PHE A 92 -1.66 9.13 13.05
N LYS A 93 -1.05 10.18 13.61
CA LYS A 93 -1.73 11.43 14.00
C LYS A 93 -1.73 12.47 12.89
N SER A 94 -0.79 12.39 11.96
CA SER A 94 -0.72 13.26 10.79
C SER A 94 -1.75 12.86 9.74
N SER A 95 -2.24 13.81 8.95
CA SER A 95 -3.03 13.52 7.75
C SER A 95 -2.18 12.97 6.61
N ARG A 96 -0.86 13.13 6.69
CA ARG A 96 0.10 12.74 5.65
C ARG A 96 0.89 11.50 6.05
N CYS A 97 1.09 10.61 5.08
CA CYS A 97 1.86 9.39 5.22
C CYS A 97 3.36 9.67 4.94
N PRO A 98 4.29 9.36 5.87
CA PRO A 98 5.70 9.69 5.72
C PRO A 98 6.36 8.99 4.52
N ARG A 99 5.93 7.76 4.23
CA ARG A 99 6.39 7.01 3.07
C ARG A 99 5.94 7.65 1.75
N CYS A 100 4.70 8.15 1.69
CA CYS A 100 4.19 8.85 0.50
C CYS A 100 4.93 10.17 0.29
N GLU A 101 5.22 10.91 1.36
CA GLU A 101 6.00 12.16 1.27
C GLU A 101 7.41 11.90 0.71
N ARG A 102 8.13 10.89 1.20
CA ARG A 102 9.43 10.51 0.63
C ARG A 102 9.33 10.08 -0.83
N LEU A 103 8.31 9.30 -1.18
CA LEU A 103 8.11 8.86 -2.55
C LEU A 103 7.82 10.03 -3.50
N GLN A 104 7.01 10.98 -3.06
CA GLN A 104 6.70 12.19 -3.81
C GLN A 104 7.94 13.07 -3.97
N ALA A 105 8.68 13.37 -2.89
CA ALA A 105 9.90 14.16 -2.95
C ALA A 105 10.93 13.54 -3.92
N ARG A 106 11.08 12.20 -3.90
CA ARG A 106 11.96 11.50 -4.84
C ARG A 106 11.51 11.65 -6.29
N ARG A 107 10.21 11.57 -6.58
CA ARG A 107 9.66 11.78 -7.93
C ARG A 107 9.90 13.20 -8.42
N GLU A 108 9.73 14.20 -7.56
CA GLU A 108 9.96 15.61 -7.90
C GLU A 108 11.44 15.87 -8.23
N LEU A 109 12.38 15.27 -7.48
CA LEU A 109 13.81 15.38 -7.79
C LEU A 109 14.17 14.78 -9.15
N LEU A 110 13.64 13.60 -9.47
CA LEU A 110 13.87 12.96 -10.77
C LEU A 110 13.27 13.77 -11.93
N ALA A 111 12.10 14.37 -11.72
CA ALA A 111 11.48 15.23 -12.72
C ALA A 111 12.31 16.49 -12.99
N LYS A 112 12.89 17.10 -11.94
CA LYS A 112 13.80 18.25 -12.09
C LYS A 112 15.07 17.89 -12.84
N GLN A 113 15.73 16.79 -12.47
CA GLN A 113 16.94 16.32 -13.16
C GLN A 113 16.67 16.02 -14.65
N ASN A 114 15.53 15.40 -14.96
CA ASN A 114 15.16 15.11 -16.34
C ASN A 114 14.86 16.39 -17.16
N MET A 115 14.34 17.43 -16.51
CA MET A 115 14.11 18.73 -17.15
C MET A 115 15.43 19.48 -17.37
N GLU A 116 16.35 19.43 -16.40
CA GLU A 116 17.69 20.01 -16.50
C GLU A 116 18.53 19.34 -17.60
N SER A 117 18.45 18.00 -17.73
CA SER A 117 19.13 17.29 -18.81
C SER A 117 18.58 17.63 -20.20
N TYR A 118 17.25 17.81 -20.32
CA TYR A 118 16.64 18.22 -21.59
C TYR A 118 17.05 19.64 -22.01
N VAL A 119 17.20 20.56 -21.05
CA VAL A 119 17.66 21.93 -21.31
C VAL A 119 19.14 21.96 -21.71
N SER A 120 19.98 21.15 -21.05
CA SER A 120 21.41 21.04 -21.40
C SER A 120 21.64 20.53 -22.83
N ASP A 121 20.79 19.63 -23.33
CA ASP A 121 20.94 19.05 -24.68
C ASP A 121 20.51 20.01 -25.81
N CYS A 122 19.83 21.13 -25.51
CA CYS A 122 19.44 22.12 -26.51
C CYS A 122 20.29 23.40 -26.51
N GLU A 123 21.23 23.53 -25.57
CA GLU A 123 22.17 24.67 -25.49
C GLU A 123 23.53 24.38 -26.15
N ASP A 124 23.75 23.17 -26.71
CA ASP A 124 25.01 22.74 -27.38
C ASP A 124 24.91 22.77 -28.93
N GLU A 125 24.00 23.55 -29.51
CA GLU A 125 24.07 23.86 -30.95
C GLU A 125 25.11 24.98 -31.18
N PRO A 126 26.21 24.73 -31.91
CA PRO A 126 27.18 25.78 -32.22
C PRO A 126 26.57 26.84 -33.13
N GLU A 127 26.58 28.11 -32.71
CA GLU A 127 26.32 29.24 -33.61
C GLU A 127 27.35 29.20 -34.75
N GLU A 128 26.91 28.91 -35.98
CA GLU A 128 27.75 29.07 -37.17
C GLU A 128 28.10 30.56 -37.35
N PRO A 129 29.38 30.91 -37.59
CA PRO A 129 29.76 32.29 -37.85
C PRO A 129 29.18 32.76 -39.20
N GLU A 130 28.29 33.76 -39.17
CA GLU A 130 27.82 34.44 -40.38
C GLU A 130 29.01 35.01 -41.16
N ALA A 131 29.30 34.41 -42.33
CA ALA A 131 30.20 34.97 -43.30
C ALA A 131 29.55 36.20 -43.96
N VAL A 132 29.85 37.38 -43.42
CA VAL A 132 29.59 38.66 -44.08
C VAL A 132 30.39 38.74 -45.39
N ALA A 133 29.73 38.44 -46.50
CA ALA A 133 30.26 38.71 -47.84
C ALA A 133 30.04 40.20 -48.17
N ALA A 134 31.10 40.99 -48.01
CA ALA A 134 31.26 42.27 -48.68
C ALA A 134 31.88 42.05 -50.06
N THR A 135 31.16 42.42 -51.13
CA THR A 135 31.60 43.18 -52.33
C THR A 135 30.47 43.23 -53.34
#